data_AF-A0A961BNV4-F1
#
_entry.id   AF-A0A961BNV4-F1
#
_cell.length_a   1.000
_cell.length_b   1.000
_cell.length_c   1.000
_cell.angle_alpha   90.00
_cell.angle_beta   90.00
_cell.angle_gamma   90.00
#
_symmetry.space_group_name_H-M   'P 1'
#
loop_
_entity.id
_entity.type
_entity.pdbx_description
1 polymer ?
#
loop_
_entity_poly.entity_id
_entity_poly.type
_entity_poly.pdbx_seq_one_letter_code
_entity_poly.pdbx_strand_id
1 'polypeptide(L)'
;MAHLRLFANLRESAGTATVDIDGETVDAILEEATARFGDRFASGLGSARVWVNGEQADGSTPVDTDDEVALIPPVSGGTAAMSQLSFPPWFLSVALVVSMLAVAWADPKWFVFIAVGSVLAWVWDASETASATRDTFVVYPPLIGAAFGAMFSYAWGLDGFAGAIAAAFVVAVTWPVFDKRHREFRTTAATALVTVLATSATSGLVLIRLVGSHAVLAFVIVTAFALVGAYFAGVYGDAIQSVDANVGALLGALVGGLLAGLFIGELDIAAGLLGGVAAAAGVIGGRALGSTLRTGSIVHTRDAPGLLALFDGAILAAPLFWIAIWFFG
;
A
#
# COMPACT_ATOMS: atom_id res chain seq x y z
N MET A 1 -29.90 -22.24 -34.60
CA MET A 1 -29.92 -21.78 -33.21
C MET A 1 -28.64 -22.19 -32.52
N ALA A 2 -27.84 -21.25 -32.05
CA ALA A 2 -26.68 -21.53 -31.20
C ALA A 2 -27.11 -21.59 -29.73
N HIS A 3 -26.36 -22.31 -28.91
CA HIS A 3 -26.64 -22.48 -27.48
C HIS A 3 -26.00 -21.36 -26.66
N LEU A 4 -26.79 -20.37 -26.22
CA LEU A 4 -26.32 -19.27 -25.40
C LEU A 4 -26.33 -19.64 -23.91
N ARG A 5 -25.16 -19.63 -23.26
CA ARG A 5 -24.99 -19.88 -21.82
C ARG A 5 -24.72 -18.59 -21.06
N LEU A 6 -25.50 -18.38 -20.02
CA LEU A 6 -25.55 -17.16 -19.23
C LEU A 6 -25.09 -17.41 -17.79
N PHE A 7 -24.30 -16.48 -17.26
CA PHE A 7 -23.74 -16.55 -15.93
C PHE A 7 -24.07 -15.30 -15.09
N ALA A 8 -23.99 -15.45 -13.76
CA ALA A 8 -24.14 -14.37 -12.79
C ALA A 8 -25.31 -13.40 -13.08
N ASN A 9 -25.02 -12.10 -13.21
CA ASN A 9 -26.00 -11.05 -13.44
C ASN A 9 -26.76 -11.21 -14.78
N LEU A 10 -26.15 -11.80 -15.81
CA LEU A 10 -26.80 -12.07 -17.09
C LEU A 10 -27.83 -13.20 -16.99
N ARG A 11 -27.55 -14.23 -16.17
CA ARG A 11 -28.51 -15.29 -15.85
C ARG A 11 -29.69 -14.74 -15.06
N GLU A 12 -29.42 -13.86 -14.09
CA GLU A 12 -30.46 -13.23 -13.27
C GLU A 12 -31.37 -12.30 -14.08
N SER A 13 -30.81 -11.54 -15.02
CA SER A 13 -31.60 -10.67 -15.89
C SER A 13 -32.40 -11.46 -16.93
N ALA A 14 -31.84 -12.55 -17.47
CA ALA A 14 -32.53 -13.40 -18.43
C ALA A 14 -33.51 -14.41 -17.80
N GLY A 15 -33.39 -14.68 -16.50
CA GLY A 15 -34.20 -15.68 -15.78
C GLY A 15 -33.90 -17.14 -16.16
N THR A 16 -32.89 -17.38 -16.99
CA THR A 16 -32.47 -18.71 -17.44
C THR A 16 -30.95 -18.79 -17.54
N ALA A 17 -30.40 -20.00 -17.35
CA ALA A 17 -28.98 -20.28 -17.50
C ALA A 17 -28.57 -20.60 -18.95
N THR A 18 -29.52 -21.06 -19.76
CA THR A 18 -29.29 -21.43 -21.16
C THR A 18 -30.50 -21.03 -22.00
N VAL A 19 -30.26 -20.60 -23.23
CA VAL A 19 -31.31 -20.29 -24.21
C VAL A 19 -30.78 -20.50 -25.62
N ASP A 20 -31.65 -20.97 -26.52
CA ASP A 20 -31.33 -21.09 -27.94
C ASP A 20 -31.70 -19.80 -28.66
N ILE A 21 -30.75 -19.26 -29.44
CA ILE A 21 -30.89 -18.02 -30.19
C ILE A 21 -30.39 -18.23 -31.61
N ASP A 22 -31.12 -17.68 -32.58
CA ASP A 22 -30.71 -17.68 -33.98
C ASP A 22 -29.81 -16.48 -34.29
N GLY A 23 -28.73 -16.75 -35.00
CA GLY A 23 -27.78 -15.75 -35.48
C GLY A 23 -26.61 -16.43 -36.16
N GLU A 24 -26.08 -15.78 -37.21
CA GLU A 24 -24.93 -16.28 -37.98
C GLU A 24 -23.59 -15.78 -37.41
N THR A 25 -23.64 -14.80 -36.50
CA THR A 25 -22.49 -14.23 -35.81
C THR A 25 -22.80 -13.99 -34.34
N VAL A 26 -21.75 -13.81 -33.53
CA VAL A 26 -21.87 -13.42 -32.12
C VAL A 26 -22.70 -12.14 -31.97
N ASP A 27 -22.46 -11.10 -32.77
CA ASP A 27 -23.22 -9.85 -32.68
C ASP A 27 -24.71 -10.05 -32.97
N ALA A 28 -25.06 -10.87 -33.97
CA ALA A 28 -26.46 -11.19 -34.27
C ALA A 28 -27.15 -11.89 -33.09
N ILE A 29 -26.44 -12.82 -32.44
CA ILE A 29 -26.92 -13.51 -31.23
C ILE A 29 -27.10 -12.53 -30.06
N LEU A 30 -26.16 -11.58 -29.88
CA LEU A 30 -26.22 -10.59 -28.80
C LEU A 30 -27.33 -9.56 -28.99
N GLU A 31 -27.57 -9.13 -30.24
CA GLU A 31 -28.67 -8.23 -30.59
C GLU A 31 -30.02 -8.91 -30.33
N GLU A 32 -30.20 -10.16 -30.76
CA GLU A 32 -31.43 -10.92 -30.54
C GLU A 32 -31.63 -11.23 -29.03
N ALA A 33 -30.57 -11.57 -28.31
CA ALA A 33 -30.62 -11.74 -26.86
C ALA A 33 -31.03 -10.43 -26.14
N THR A 34 -30.53 -9.29 -26.60
CA THR A 34 -30.86 -7.97 -26.06
C THR A 34 -32.32 -7.62 -26.35
N ALA A 35 -32.81 -7.88 -27.56
CA ALA A 35 -34.21 -7.68 -27.91
C ALA A 35 -35.14 -8.56 -27.05
N ARG A 36 -34.72 -9.78 -26.71
CA ARG A 36 -35.49 -10.74 -25.93
C ARG A 36 -35.51 -10.45 -24.43
N PHE A 37 -34.38 -10.05 -23.83
CA PHE A 37 -34.23 -9.90 -22.38
C PHE A 37 -34.25 -8.43 -21.90
N GLY A 38 -34.21 -7.47 -22.83
CA GLY A 38 -34.40 -6.04 -22.56
C GLY A 38 -33.20 -5.32 -21.94
N ASP A 39 -33.42 -4.06 -21.58
CA ASP A 39 -32.36 -3.09 -21.22
C ASP A 39 -31.48 -3.53 -20.04
N ARG A 40 -32.03 -4.30 -19.10
CA ARG A 40 -31.27 -4.83 -17.95
C ARG A 40 -30.23 -5.86 -18.38
N PHE A 41 -30.53 -6.64 -19.41
CA PHE A 41 -29.59 -7.59 -20.00
C PHE A 41 -28.54 -6.84 -20.83
N ALA A 42 -28.96 -5.87 -21.65
CA ALA A 42 -28.07 -5.02 -22.46
C ALA A 42 -26.99 -4.34 -21.61
N SER A 43 -27.37 -3.82 -20.44
CA SER A 43 -26.48 -3.16 -19.50
C SER A 43 -25.37 -4.08 -18.97
N GLY A 44 -25.65 -5.39 -18.83
CA GLY A 44 -24.66 -6.37 -18.38
C GLY A 44 -23.69 -6.78 -19.48
N LEU A 45 -24.13 -6.80 -20.74
CA LEU A 45 -23.32 -7.20 -21.89
C LEU A 45 -22.10 -6.32 -22.12
N GLY A 46 -22.20 -5.00 -21.89
CA GLY A 46 -21.10 -4.06 -22.15
C GLY A 46 -19.81 -4.33 -21.37
N SER A 47 -19.87 -5.17 -20.33
CA SER A 47 -18.70 -5.59 -19.55
C SER A 47 -18.34 -7.07 -19.70
N ALA A 48 -19.21 -7.86 -20.34
CA ALA A 48 -19.04 -9.30 -20.46
C ALA A 48 -18.06 -9.67 -21.59
N ARG A 49 -17.39 -10.81 -21.43
CA ARG A 49 -16.57 -11.41 -22.48
C ARG A 49 -17.32 -12.58 -23.11
N VAL A 50 -17.15 -12.74 -24.42
CA VAL A 50 -17.77 -13.81 -25.19
C VAL A 50 -16.77 -14.93 -25.43
N TRP A 51 -17.25 -16.16 -25.31
CA TRP A 51 -16.53 -17.39 -25.67
C TRP A 51 -17.40 -18.21 -26.61
N VAL A 52 -16.82 -18.73 -27.70
CA VAL A 52 -17.47 -19.69 -28.61
C VAL A 52 -16.71 -21.00 -28.50
N ASN A 53 -17.39 -22.08 -28.11
CA ASN A 53 -16.81 -23.42 -27.92
C ASN A 53 -15.52 -23.46 -27.05
N GLY A 54 -15.40 -22.54 -26.08
CA GLY A 54 -14.25 -22.45 -25.19
C GLY A 54 -13.09 -21.59 -25.71
N GLU A 55 -13.22 -20.93 -26.86
CA GLU A 55 -12.27 -19.94 -27.39
C GLU A 55 -12.82 -18.51 -27.35
N GLN A 56 -11.97 -17.51 -27.08
CA GLN A 56 -12.43 -16.13 -26.86
C GLN A 56 -12.80 -15.54 -28.22
N ALA A 57 -14.03 -15.09 -28.35
CA ALA A 57 -14.57 -14.60 -29.61
C ALA A 57 -14.84 -13.10 -29.56
N ASP A 58 -14.82 -12.48 -30.74
CA ASP A 58 -15.32 -11.13 -30.95
C ASP A 58 -16.73 -11.15 -31.59
N GLY A 59 -17.34 -9.97 -31.72
CA GLY A 59 -18.68 -9.83 -32.29
C GLY A 59 -18.83 -10.34 -33.72
N SER A 60 -17.75 -10.30 -34.51
CA SER A 60 -17.73 -10.76 -35.90
C SER A 60 -17.52 -12.25 -36.08
N THR A 61 -17.28 -12.98 -34.99
CA THR A 61 -17.01 -14.42 -35.03
C THR A 61 -18.26 -15.16 -35.53
N PRO A 62 -18.14 -15.98 -36.61
CA PRO A 62 -19.26 -16.76 -37.12
C PRO A 62 -19.65 -17.87 -36.14
N VAL A 63 -20.95 -18.18 -36.10
CA VAL A 63 -21.52 -19.17 -35.17
C VAL A 63 -22.45 -20.11 -35.95
N ASP A 64 -22.26 -21.42 -35.78
CA ASP A 64 -23.11 -22.46 -36.35
C ASP A 64 -24.18 -22.93 -35.35
N THR A 65 -25.12 -23.73 -35.85
CA THR A 65 -26.28 -24.30 -35.19
C THR A 65 -25.99 -25.28 -34.04
N ASP A 66 -24.75 -25.70 -33.85
CA ASP A 66 -24.33 -26.56 -32.73
C ASP A 66 -23.34 -25.86 -31.77
N ASP A 67 -23.02 -24.59 -32.03
CA ASP A 67 -22.01 -23.87 -31.27
C ASP A 67 -22.54 -23.41 -29.90
N GLU A 68 -21.68 -23.55 -28.89
CA GLU A 68 -21.92 -23.02 -27.55
C GLU A 68 -21.33 -21.61 -27.45
N VAL A 69 -22.18 -20.61 -27.22
CA VAL A 69 -21.77 -19.23 -26.95
C VAL A 69 -21.93 -18.95 -25.47
N ALA A 70 -20.84 -18.70 -24.75
CA ALA A 70 -20.85 -18.38 -23.33
C ALA A 70 -20.58 -16.89 -23.08
N LEU A 71 -21.48 -16.25 -22.34
CA LEU A 71 -21.34 -14.86 -21.91
C LEU A 71 -20.88 -14.80 -20.47
N ILE A 72 -19.61 -14.45 -20.29
CA ILE A 72 -18.95 -14.43 -18.98
C ILE A 72 -18.82 -12.97 -18.53
N PRO A 73 -19.70 -12.47 -17.64
CA PRO A 73 -19.51 -11.18 -17.00
C PRO A 73 -18.25 -11.21 -16.12
N PRO A 74 -17.61 -10.06 -15.85
CA PRO A 74 -16.50 -9.99 -14.92
C PRO A 74 -16.96 -10.54 -13.57
N VAL A 75 -16.14 -11.38 -12.94
CA VAL A 75 -16.46 -12.01 -11.65
C VAL A 75 -16.82 -10.93 -10.63
N SER A 76 -18.11 -10.78 -10.36
CA SER A 76 -18.63 -9.84 -9.37
C SER A 76 -18.40 -10.44 -7.98
N GLY A 77 -17.27 -10.09 -7.38
CA GLY A 77 -17.18 -10.03 -5.93
C GLY A 77 -18.28 -9.08 -5.45
N GLY A 78 -19.38 -9.63 -4.95
CA GLY A 78 -20.55 -8.88 -4.53
C GLY A 78 -20.24 -7.97 -3.34
N THR A 79 -19.78 -6.77 -3.61
CA THR A 79 -20.00 -5.60 -2.75
C THR A 79 -20.78 -4.62 -3.58
N ALA A 80 -21.97 -4.24 -3.08
CA ALA A 80 -22.78 -3.17 -3.67
C ALA A 80 -21.87 -2.04 -4.14
N ALA A 81 -22.15 -1.50 -5.33
CA ALA A 81 -21.47 -0.34 -5.88
C ALA A 81 -21.74 0.87 -4.97
N MET A 82 -21.09 0.89 -3.82
CA MET A 82 -20.79 2.07 -3.05
C MET A 82 -20.03 2.95 -4.03
N SER A 83 -20.47 4.19 -4.21
CA SER A 83 -19.73 5.18 -5.00
C SER A 83 -18.25 5.04 -4.62
N GLN A 84 -17.42 4.55 -5.55
CA GLN A 84 -16.00 4.49 -5.31
C GLN A 84 -15.55 5.93 -5.12
N LEU A 85 -15.39 6.34 -3.86
CA LEU A 85 -14.72 7.57 -3.53
C LEU A 85 -13.29 7.39 -4.01
N SER A 86 -13.02 7.86 -5.22
CA SER A 86 -11.69 7.84 -5.82
C SER A 86 -10.88 8.94 -5.14
N PHE A 87 -10.12 8.56 -4.12
CA PHE A 87 -9.14 9.47 -3.53
C PHE A 87 -7.87 9.50 -4.37
N PRO A 88 -7.18 10.65 -4.45
CA PRO A 88 -5.84 10.71 -5.02
C PRO A 88 -4.89 9.72 -4.30
N PRO A 89 -3.91 9.13 -4.99
CA PRO A 89 -2.98 8.15 -4.40
C PRO A 89 -2.22 8.64 -3.15
N TRP A 90 -2.04 9.96 -3.02
CA TRP A 90 -1.35 10.58 -1.89
C TRP A 90 -2.24 10.89 -0.68
N PHE A 91 -3.57 10.85 -0.85
CA PHE A 91 -4.51 11.39 0.12
C PHE A 91 -4.38 10.72 1.49
N LEU A 92 -4.37 9.38 1.52
CA LEU A 92 -4.29 8.64 2.78
C LEU A 92 -2.93 8.80 3.46
N SER A 93 -1.85 8.81 2.70
CA SER A 93 -0.50 9.04 3.26
C SER A 93 -0.40 10.42 3.93
N VAL A 94 -0.92 11.46 3.26
CA VAL A 94 -0.97 12.82 3.83
C VAL A 94 -1.91 12.87 5.04
N ALA A 95 -3.07 12.22 4.98
CA ALA A 95 -4.01 12.18 6.09
C ALA A 95 -3.41 11.55 7.35
N LEU A 96 -2.63 10.48 7.23
CA LEU A 96 -1.93 9.86 8.35
C LEU A 96 -0.87 10.79 8.95
N VAL A 97 -0.06 11.45 8.11
CA VAL A 97 0.95 12.42 8.58
C VAL A 97 0.29 13.61 9.29
N VAL A 98 -0.78 14.16 8.71
CA VAL A 98 -1.55 15.26 9.31
C VAL A 98 -2.19 14.82 10.63
N SER A 99 -2.70 13.60 10.71
CA SER A 99 -3.29 13.06 11.95
C SER A 99 -2.24 12.97 13.05
N MET A 100 -1.02 12.51 12.73
CA MET A 100 0.09 12.44 13.69
C MET A 100 0.51 13.82 14.17
N LEU A 101 0.56 14.81 13.27
CA LEU A 101 0.85 16.20 13.62
C LEU A 101 -0.25 16.81 14.51
N ALA A 102 -1.52 16.55 14.20
CA ALA A 102 -2.67 17.06 14.95
C ALA A 102 -2.65 16.58 16.42
N VAL A 103 -2.16 15.37 16.69
CA VAL A 103 -2.06 14.81 18.03
C VAL A 103 -0.67 14.96 18.66
N ALA A 104 0.26 15.69 18.03
CA ALA A 104 1.63 15.83 18.53
C ALA A 104 1.68 16.52 19.90
N TRP A 105 0.79 17.49 20.16
CA TRP A 105 0.66 18.18 21.45
C TRP A 105 -0.44 17.61 22.36
N ALA A 106 -1.16 16.57 21.91
CA ALA A 106 -2.12 15.86 22.74
C ALA A 106 -1.41 14.94 23.75
N ASP A 107 -2.19 14.29 24.62
CA ASP A 107 -1.69 13.22 25.49
C ASP A 107 -0.89 12.19 24.65
N PRO A 108 0.33 11.80 25.08
CA PRO A 108 1.14 10.82 24.37
C PRO A 108 0.39 9.55 23.95
N LYS A 109 -0.62 9.10 24.72
CA LYS A 109 -1.43 7.92 24.38
C LYS A 109 -2.19 8.09 23.06
N TRP A 110 -2.69 9.29 22.76
CA TRP A 110 -3.36 9.56 21.49
C TRP A 110 -2.38 9.52 20.32
N PHE A 111 -1.17 10.04 20.51
CA PHE A 111 -0.13 9.93 19.51
C PHE A 111 0.24 8.47 19.25
N VAL A 112 0.44 7.67 20.31
CA VAL A 112 0.74 6.24 20.20
C VAL A 112 -0.37 5.51 19.43
N PHE A 113 -1.63 5.80 19.75
CA PHE A 113 -2.78 5.20 19.06
C PHE A 113 -2.77 5.50 17.56
N ILE A 114 -2.56 6.76 17.18
CA ILE A 114 -2.47 7.15 15.76
C ILE A 114 -1.25 6.55 15.09
N ALA A 115 -0.07 6.54 15.73
CA ALA A 115 1.15 5.95 15.18
C ALA A 115 1.01 4.45 14.91
N VAL A 116 0.41 3.70 15.83
CA VAL A 116 0.07 2.28 15.62
C VAL A 116 -0.91 2.15 14.48
N GLY A 117 -2.01 2.91 14.49
CA GLY A 117 -3.02 2.88 13.44
C GLY A 117 -2.45 3.14 12.04
N SER A 118 -1.54 4.10 11.91
CA SER A 118 -0.83 4.42 10.66
C SER A 118 0.00 3.23 10.16
N VAL A 119 0.77 2.58 11.05
CA VAL A 119 1.59 1.43 10.67
C VAL A 119 0.74 0.19 10.37
N LEU A 120 -0.34 -0.05 11.11
CA LEU A 120 -1.28 -1.13 10.82
C LEU A 120 -1.97 -0.93 9.45
N ALA A 121 -2.39 0.30 9.15
CA ALA A 121 -2.96 0.64 7.84
C ALA A 121 -1.94 0.42 6.72
N TRP A 122 -0.68 0.80 6.94
CA TRP A 122 0.41 0.55 6.00
C TRP A 122 0.67 -0.95 5.78
N VAL A 123 0.74 -1.75 6.85
CA VAL A 123 0.90 -3.21 6.77
C VAL A 123 -0.25 -3.83 5.96
N TRP A 124 -1.48 -3.37 6.20
CA TRP A 124 -2.65 -3.86 5.50
C TRP A 124 -2.57 -3.56 4.00
N ASP A 125 -2.35 -2.29 3.62
CA ASP A 125 -2.20 -1.85 2.23
C ASP A 125 -1.04 -2.56 1.50
N ALA A 126 0.10 -2.74 2.19
CA ALA A 126 1.24 -3.48 1.68
C ALA A 126 0.89 -4.96 1.45
N SER A 127 0.09 -5.58 2.33
CA SER A 127 -0.30 -6.99 2.20
C SER A 127 -1.28 -7.24 1.05
N GLU A 128 -2.25 -6.33 0.85
CA GLU A 128 -3.19 -6.41 -0.27
C GLU A 128 -2.44 -6.31 -1.60
N THR A 129 -1.50 -5.37 -1.70
CA THR A 129 -0.72 -5.19 -2.91
C THR A 129 0.28 -6.34 -3.13
N ALA A 130 0.96 -6.78 -2.07
CA ALA A 130 1.91 -7.89 -2.14
C ALA A 130 1.25 -9.21 -2.54
N SER A 131 -0.05 -9.41 -2.25
CA SER A 131 -0.79 -10.62 -2.65
C SER A 131 -0.82 -10.86 -4.16
N ALA A 132 -0.62 -9.81 -4.96
CA ALA A 132 -0.51 -9.88 -6.41
C ALA A 132 0.91 -10.25 -6.90
N THR A 133 1.90 -10.33 -6.00
CA THR A 133 3.30 -10.62 -6.31
C THR A 133 3.69 -12.05 -5.94
N ARG A 134 4.86 -12.51 -6.40
CA ARG A 134 5.39 -13.85 -6.06
C ARG A 134 5.92 -13.96 -4.63
N ASP A 135 6.44 -12.87 -4.08
CA ASP A 135 7.08 -12.87 -2.75
C ASP A 135 6.09 -12.32 -1.70
N THR A 136 4.95 -13.00 -1.54
CA THR A 136 3.92 -12.63 -0.57
C THR A 136 4.42 -12.78 0.87
N PHE A 137 3.83 -12.01 1.79
CA PHE A 137 4.08 -12.15 3.23
C PHE A 137 2.78 -12.34 4.00
N VAL A 138 2.87 -12.92 5.20
CA VAL A 138 1.70 -13.11 6.06
C VAL A 138 1.45 -11.84 6.86
N VAL A 139 0.22 -11.32 6.79
CA VAL A 139 -0.13 -10.02 7.37
C VAL A 139 -0.11 -9.99 8.91
N TYR A 140 -0.40 -11.10 9.58
CA TYR A 140 -0.60 -11.10 11.04
C TYR A 140 0.66 -10.81 11.87
N PRO A 141 1.84 -11.42 11.60
CA PRO A 141 3.03 -11.13 12.39
C PRO A 141 3.45 -9.65 12.36
N PRO A 142 3.44 -8.94 11.21
CA PRO A 142 3.70 -7.51 11.21
C PRO A 142 2.68 -6.66 11.98
N LEU A 143 1.39 -7.01 11.96
CA LEU A 143 0.38 -6.32 12.78
C LEU A 143 0.64 -6.50 14.28
N ILE A 144 1.00 -7.72 14.70
CA ILE A 144 1.40 -8.00 16.10
C ILE A 144 2.68 -7.24 16.45
N GLY A 145 3.66 -7.23 15.55
CA GLY A 145 4.92 -6.53 15.72
C GLY A 145 4.75 -5.02 15.92
N ALA A 146 3.90 -4.37 15.11
CA ALA A 146 3.56 -2.96 15.30
C ALA A 146 2.97 -2.68 16.70
N ALA A 147 2.05 -3.55 17.17
CA ALA A 147 1.48 -3.42 18.51
C ALA A 147 2.54 -3.63 19.62
N PHE A 148 3.44 -4.60 19.47
CA PHE A 148 4.56 -4.79 20.39
C PHE A 148 5.49 -3.59 20.40
N GLY A 149 5.80 -3.02 19.24
CA GLY A 149 6.63 -1.83 19.10
C GLY A 149 6.09 -0.66 19.92
N ALA A 150 4.80 -0.40 19.85
CA ALA A 150 4.18 0.62 20.69
C ALA A 150 4.18 0.26 22.18
N MET A 151 3.70 -0.93 22.54
CA MET A 151 3.51 -1.32 23.93
C MET A 151 4.84 -1.32 24.70
N PHE A 152 5.87 -1.97 24.14
CA PHE A 152 7.14 -2.11 24.80
C PHE A 152 7.91 -0.78 24.82
N SER A 153 7.99 -0.06 23.70
CA SER A 153 8.71 1.23 23.67
C SER A 153 8.03 2.31 24.52
N TYR A 154 6.70 2.29 24.63
CA TYR A 154 5.99 3.20 25.53
C TYR A 154 6.24 2.88 27.00
N ALA A 155 6.32 1.60 27.36
CA ALA A 155 6.53 1.17 28.74
C ALA A 155 7.98 1.28 29.21
N TRP A 156 8.94 0.95 28.33
CA TRP A 156 10.35 0.76 28.69
C TRP A 156 11.34 1.53 27.81
N GLY A 157 10.87 2.46 26.97
CA GLY A 157 11.75 3.28 26.14
C GLY A 157 12.64 2.44 25.22
N LEU A 158 13.95 2.70 25.28
CA LEU A 158 14.98 2.05 24.44
C LEU A 158 15.02 0.52 24.64
N ASP A 159 15.04 0.05 25.87
CA ASP A 159 15.08 -1.39 26.17
C ASP A 159 13.81 -2.07 25.67
N GLY A 160 12.68 -1.36 25.77
CA GLY A 160 11.41 -1.76 25.18
C GLY A 160 11.49 -1.92 23.67
N PHE A 161 12.13 -0.99 22.96
CA PHE A 161 12.32 -1.10 21.51
C PHE A 161 13.11 -2.36 21.10
N ALA A 162 14.23 -2.64 21.78
CA ALA A 162 15.00 -3.86 21.53
C ALA A 162 14.18 -5.12 21.83
N GLY A 163 13.46 -5.13 22.96
CA GLY A 163 12.57 -6.22 23.35
C GLY A 163 11.42 -6.44 22.35
N ALA A 164 10.85 -5.35 21.81
CA ALA A 164 9.79 -5.41 20.81
C ALA A 164 10.26 -6.08 19.52
N ILE A 165 11.42 -5.66 18.99
CA ILE A 165 12.00 -6.27 17.78
C ILE A 165 12.24 -7.76 17.99
N ALA A 166 12.86 -8.12 19.12
CA ALA A 166 13.15 -9.52 19.41
C ALA A 166 11.87 -10.37 19.50
N ALA A 167 10.85 -9.89 20.24
CA ALA A 167 9.57 -10.58 20.37
C ALA A 167 8.83 -10.69 19.03
N ALA A 168 8.76 -9.61 18.26
CA ALA A 168 8.09 -9.59 16.96
C ALA A 168 8.78 -10.50 15.94
N PHE A 169 10.12 -10.52 15.93
CA PHE A 169 10.90 -11.43 15.09
C PHE A 169 10.63 -12.90 15.43
N VAL A 170 10.58 -13.24 16.72
CA VAL A 170 10.22 -14.60 17.17
C VAL A 170 8.81 -14.97 16.69
N VAL A 171 7.83 -14.07 16.81
CA VAL A 171 6.47 -14.30 16.30
C VAL A 171 6.49 -14.57 14.80
N ALA A 172 7.22 -13.79 14.00
CA ALA A 172 7.28 -13.95 12.56
C ALA A 172 7.94 -15.26 12.12
N VAL A 173 9.08 -15.63 12.71
CA VAL A 173 9.81 -16.85 12.35
C VAL A 173 9.11 -18.12 12.84
N THR A 174 8.36 -18.04 13.94
CA THR A 174 7.59 -19.18 14.47
C THR A 174 6.20 -19.30 13.84
N TRP A 175 5.70 -18.28 13.13
CA TRP A 175 4.38 -18.31 12.48
C TRP A 175 4.12 -19.56 11.61
N PRO A 176 5.06 -20.05 10.79
CA PRO A 176 4.85 -21.24 9.94
C PRO A 176 4.60 -22.55 10.70
N VAL A 177 4.86 -22.57 12.02
CA VAL A 177 4.49 -23.68 12.91
C VAL A 177 2.97 -23.80 12.98
N PHE A 178 2.27 -22.66 13.08
CA PHE A 178 0.82 -22.56 13.22
C PHE A 178 0.10 -22.54 11.87
N ASP A 179 0.70 -21.92 10.86
CA ASP A 179 0.13 -21.84 9.52
C ASP A 179 0.91 -22.69 8.51
N LYS A 180 0.36 -23.86 8.21
CA LYS A 180 0.97 -24.81 7.25
C LYS A 180 0.99 -24.29 5.81
N ARG A 181 0.15 -23.29 5.46
CA ARG A 181 0.03 -22.78 4.09
C ARG A 181 1.23 -21.93 3.67
N HIS A 182 1.97 -21.37 4.63
CA HIS A 182 3.02 -20.37 4.39
C HIS A 182 4.39 -20.80 4.90
N ARG A 183 4.76 -22.08 4.70
CA ARG A 183 6.04 -22.66 5.17
C ARG A 183 7.23 -22.41 4.23
N GLU A 184 7.01 -21.70 3.14
CA GLU A 184 8.07 -21.36 2.22
C GLU A 184 9.07 -20.40 2.88
N PHE A 185 10.36 -20.64 2.64
CA PHE A 185 11.43 -19.81 3.19
C PHE A 185 11.28 -18.34 2.76
N ARG A 186 10.93 -18.10 1.49
CA ARG A 186 10.73 -16.75 0.94
C ARG A 186 9.61 -16.00 1.67
N THR A 187 8.45 -16.60 1.82
CA THR A 187 7.31 -16.02 2.56
C THR A 187 7.66 -15.74 4.01
N THR A 188 8.38 -16.67 4.66
CA THR A 188 8.81 -16.50 6.06
C THR A 188 9.82 -15.35 6.18
N ALA A 189 10.79 -15.26 5.27
CA ALA A 189 11.77 -14.18 5.24
C ALA A 189 11.13 -12.81 4.97
N ALA A 190 10.21 -12.72 4.00
CA ALA A 190 9.44 -11.52 3.72
C ALA A 190 8.58 -11.10 4.93
N THR A 191 7.90 -12.06 5.56
CA THR A 191 7.10 -11.83 6.77
C THR A 191 7.97 -11.32 7.92
N ALA A 192 9.14 -11.91 8.16
CA ALA A 192 10.07 -11.47 9.19
C ALA A 192 10.59 -10.05 8.92
N LEU A 193 10.98 -9.75 7.68
CA LEU A 193 11.42 -8.42 7.27
C LEU A 193 10.34 -7.36 7.52
N VAL A 194 9.13 -7.58 7.00
CA VAL A 194 8.01 -6.63 7.17
C VAL A 194 7.64 -6.49 8.65
N THR A 195 7.76 -7.57 9.44
CA THR A 195 7.51 -7.54 10.88
C THR A 195 8.51 -6.65 11.62
N VAL A 196 9.81 -6.81 11.33
CA VAL A 196 10.86 -5.98 11.94
C VAL A 196 10.68 -4.52 11.54
N LEU A 197 10.32 -4.25 10.28
CA LEU A 197 10.07 -2.89 9.78
C LEU A 197 8.86 -2.24 10.46
N ALA A 198 7.72 -2.92 10.51
CA ALA A 198 6.51 -2.40 11.16
C ALA A 198 6.76 -2.12 12.66
N THR A 199 7.42 -3.06 13.34
CA THR A 199 7.81 -2.91 14.75
C THR A 199 8.72 -1.70 14.94
N SER A 200 9.74 -1.57 14.08
CA SER A 200 10.71 -0.47 14.17
C SER A 200 10.10 0.89 13.85
N ALA A 201 9.20 0.94 12.86
CA ALA A 201 8.45 2.14 12.52
C ALA A 201 7.61 2.61 13.72
N THR A 202 6.81 1.71 14.30
CA THR A 202 5.97 2.06 15.45
C THR A 202 6.82 2.47 16.65
N SER A 203 7.85 1.70 17.01
CA SER A 203 8.75 2.05 18.11
C SER A 203 9.46 3.39 17.87
N GLY A 204 9.98 3.63 16.67
CA GLY A 204 10.63 4.90 16.32
C GLY A 204 9.69 6.08 16.50
N LEU A 205 8.45 5.98 16.01
CA LEU A 205 7.44 7.04 16.21
C LEU A 205 7.11 7.27 17.69
N VAL A 206 6.92 6.20 18.46
CA VAL A 206 6.64 6.31 19.89
C VAL A 206 7.82 6.95 20.63
N LEU A 207 9.04 6.53 20.34
CA LEU A 207 10.23 7.07 20.98
C LEU A 207 10.48 8.54 20.60
N ILE A 208 10.26 8.94 19.34
CA ILE A 208 10.27 10.36 18.93
C ILE A 208 9.27 11.16 19.78
N ARG A 209 8.06 10.64 19.98
CA ARG A 209 7.05 11.31 20.80
C ARG A 209 7.44 11.39 22.28
N LEU A 210 8.12 10.38 22.81
CA LEU A 210 8.62 10.37 24.18
C LEU A 210 9.77 11.37 24.40
N VAL A 211 10.57 11.66 23.36
CA VAL A 211 11.54 12.77 23.39
C VAL A 211 10.80 14.11 23.52
N GLY A 212 9.75 14.32 22.73
CA GLY A 212 8.87 15.48 22.88
C GLY A 212 8.06 15.81 21.63
N SER A 213 7.07 16.69 21.78
CA SER A 213 6.21 17.14 20.67
C SER A 213 7.00 17.87 19.58
N HIS A 214 8.05 18.60 19.97
CA HIS A 214 8.95 19.28 19.04
C HIS A 214 9.80 18.31 18.19
N ALA A 215 10.18 17.16 18.73
CA ALA A 215 10.85 16.11 17.96
C ALA A 215 9.91 15.48 16.91
N VAL A 216 8.62 15.34 17.22
CA VAL A 216 7.59 14.92 16.25
C VAL A 216 7.47 15.95 15.12
N LEU A 217 7.40 17.24 15.47
CA LEU A 217 7.34 18.32 14.48
C LEU A 217 8.57 18.30 13.57
N ALA A 218 9.77 18.17 14.14
CA ALA A 218 11.02 18.06 13.38
C ALA A 218 10.98 16.87 12.41
N PHE A 219 10.59 15.68 12.89
CA PHE A 219 10.46 14.48 12.06
C PHE A 219 9.50 14.69 10.89
N VAL A 220 8.32 15.27 11.14
CA VAL A 220 7.31 15.54 10.11
C VAL A 220 7.82 16.54 9.09
N ILE A 221 8.43 17.66 9.51
CA ILE A 221 8.99 18.66 8.60
C ILE A 221 10.07 18.04 7.72
N VAL A 222 11.03 17.34 8.33
CA VAL A 222 12.14 16.71 7.61
C VAL A 222 11.63 15.71 6.58
N THR A 223 10.73 14.81 6.99
CA THR A 223 10.19 13.76 6.10
C THR A 223 9.33 14.38 4.99
N ALA A 224 8.52 15.39 5.31
CA ALA A 224 7.72 16.09 4.30
C ALA A 224 8.60 16.77 3.26
N PHE A 225 9.64 17.49 3.68
CA PHE A 225 10.58 18.12 2.75
C PHE A 225 11.36 17.08 1.94
N ALA A 226 11.72 15.94 2.52
CA ALA A 226 12.34 14.84 1.77
C ALA A 226 11.40 14.31 0.68
N LEU A 227 10.14 14.03 1.00
CA LEU A 227 9.15 13.56 0.03
C LEU A 227 8.88 14.60 -1.08
N VAL A 228 8.75 15.87 -0.70
CA VAL A 228 8.55 16.98 -1.63
C VAL A 228 9.76 17.14 -2.56
N GLY A 229 10.98 17.14 -2.00
CA GLY A 229 12.21 17.22 -2.78
C GLY A 229 12.34 16.07 -3.77
N ALA A 230 11.99 14.85 -3.34
CA ALA A 230 12.00 13.68 -4.21
C ALA A 230 10.95 13.74 -5.32
N TYR A 231 9.76 14.31 -5.02
CA TYR A 231 8.71 14.55 -6.01
C TYR A 231 9.15 15.57 -7.07
N PHE A 232 9.64 16.74 -6.64
CA PHE A 232 10.10 17.79 -7.56
C PHE A 232 11.26 17.30 -8.43
N ALA A 233 12.21 16.57 -7.85
CA ALA A 233 13.29 15.94 -8.61
C ALA A 233 12.77 14.89 -9.61
N GLY A 234 11.73 14.12 -9.27
CA GLY A 234 11.10 13.19 -10.22
C GLY A 234 10.40 13.90 -11.39
N VAL A 235 9.76 15.04 -11.14
CA VAL A 235 9.02 15.81 -12.17
C VAL A 235 9.92 16.64 -13.06
N TYR A 236 10.95 17.27 -12.48
CA TYR A 236 11.79 18.25 -13.19
C TYR A 236 13.24 17.77 -13.39
N GLY A 237 13.60 16.59 -12.87
CA GLY A 237 14.96 16.07 -12.91
C GLY A 237 15.50 15.84 -14.32
N ASP A 238 14.65 15.48 -15.29
CA ASP A 238 15.08 15.32 -16.68
C ASP A 238 15.61 16.64 -17.29
N ALA A 239 15.17 17.80 -16.77
CA ALA A 239 15.68 19.11 -17.18
C ALA A 239 17.02 19.49 -16.51
N ILE A 240 17.35 18.85 -15.38
CA ILE A 240 18.58 19.09 -14.62
C ILE A 240 19.34 17.76 -14.57
N GLN A 241 20.26 17.57 -15.51
CA GLN A 241 20.99 16.32 -15.87
C GLN A 241 21.76 15.59 -14.74
N SER A 242 21.53 15.93 -13.47
CA SER A 242 22.17 15.39 -12.27
C SER A 242 21.25 15.20 -11.06
N VAL A 243 19.95 15.55 -11.13
CA VAL A 243 19.04 15.51 -9.97
C VAL A 243 17.98 14.43 -10.16
N ASP A 244 18.22 13.26 -9.59
CA ASP A 244 17.23 12.18 -9.49
C ASP A 244 16.39 12.30 -8.21
N ALA A 245 15.34 11.47 -8.08
CA ALA A 245 14.45 11.48 -6.92
C ALA A 245 15.17 11.22 -5.57
N ASN A 246 16.29 10.50 -5.55
CA ASN A 246 17.05 10.23 -4.33
C ASN A 246 17.86 11.46 -3.91
N VAL A 247 18.50 12.13 -4.88
CA VAL A 247 19.17 13.42 -4.67
C VAL A 247 18.16 14.46 -4.18
N GLY A 248 16.98 14.51 -4.81
CA GLY A 248 15.87 15.35 -4.37
C GLY A 248 15.43 15.07 -2.94
N ALA A 249 15.31 13.80 -2.56
CA ALA A 249 14.97 13.39 -1.19
C ALA A 249 15.99 13.89 -0.17
N LEU A 250 17.28 13.72 -0.47
CA LEU A 250 18.37 14.15 0.39
C LEU A 250 18.41 15.68 0.54
N LEU A 251 18.36 16.41 -0.57
CA LEU A 251 18.37 17.89 -0.53
C LEU A 251 17.15 18.42 0.21
N GLY A 252 15.97 17.86 -0.05
CA GLY A 252 14.75 18.18 0.68
C GLY A 252 14.92 17.96 2.19
N ALA A 253 15.36 16.77 2.60
CA ALA A 253 15.54 16.46 4.02
C ALA A 253 16.58 17.36 4.71
N LEU A 254 17.66 17.75 4.01
CA LEU A 254 18.65 18.68 4.53
C LEU A 254 18.05 20.08 4.76
N VAL A 255 17.24 20.57 3.82
CA VAL A 255 16.49 21.82 4.00
C VAL A 255 15.53 21.70 5.18
N GLY A 256 14.75 20.62 5.26
CA GLY A 256 13.85 20.36 6.37
C GLY A 256 14.57 20.26 7.72
N GLY A 257 15.75 19.63 7.75
CA GLY A 257 16.58 19.48 8.94
C GLY A 257 17.19 20.80 9.40
N LEU A 258 17.65 21.62 8.45
CA LEU A 258 18.11 22.98 8.73
C LEU A 258 16.98 23.83 9.29
N LEU A 259 15.79 23.80 8.67
CA LEU A 259 14.62 24.53 9.16
C LEU A 259 14.21 24.05 10.56
N ALA A 260 14.21 22.74 10.80
CA ALA A 260 13.93 22.19 12.11
C ALA A 260 14.93 22.73 13.16
N GLY A 261 16.24 22.66 12.90
CA GLY A 261 17.25 23.16 13.84
C GLY A 261 17.30 24.68 14.00
N LEU A 262 16.80 25.46 13.03
CA LEU A 262 16.73 26.93 13.13
C LEU A 262 15.49 27.41 13.88
N PHE A 263 14.36 26.72 13.76
CA PHE A 263 13.06 27.20 14.24
C PHE A 263 12.50 26.41 15.43
N ILE A 264 13.06 25.24 15.74
CA ILE A 264 12.69 24.43 16.91
C ILE A 264 13.77 24.63 17.97
N GLY A 265 13.49 25.44 18.98
CA GLY A 265 14.48 25.84 19.98
C GLY A 265 15.04 24.70 20.83
N GLU A 266 14.37 23.55 20.84
CA GLU A 266 14.80 22.32 21.52
C GLU A 266 15.76 21.46 20.68
N LEU A 267 15.99 21.79 19.41
CA LEU A 267 16.80 21.00 18.49
C LEU A 267 17.98 21.83 17.98
N ASP A 268 19.22 21.41 18.24
CA ASP A 268 20.38 22.07 17.64
C ASP A 268 20.40 21.85 16.12
N ILE A 269 21.02 22.78 15.38
CA ILE A 269 21.20 22.73 13.93
C ILE A 269 21.92 21.44 13.52
N ALA A 270 22.93 21.01 14.29
CA ALA A 270 23.64 19.76 14.03
C ALA A 270 22.70 18.54 14.13
N ALA A 271 21.89 18.45 15.18
CA ALA A 271 20.91 17.40 15.37
C ALA A 271 19.83 17.43 14.27
N GLY A 272 19.38 18.62 13.86
CA GLY A 272 18.44 18.82 12.76
C GLY A 272 18.99 18.32 11.42
N LEU A 273 20.23 18.66 11.08
CA LEU A 273 20.88 18.21 9.85
C LEU A 273 21.14 16.69 9.84
N LEU A 274 21.62 16.13 10.95
CA LEU A 274 21.86 14.68 11.08
C LEU A 274 20.55 13.89 11.04
N GLY A 275 19.50 14.38 11.72
CA GLY A 275 18.14 13.87 11.58
C GLY A 275 17.65 13.96 10.13
N GLY A 276 17.95 15.06 9.44
CA GLY A 276 17.73 15.24 8.01
C GLY A 276 18.33 14.13 7.16
N VAL A 277 19.63 13.85 7.33
CA VAL A 277 20.33 12.79 6.59
C VAL A 277 19.74 11.41 6.90
N ALA A 278 19.46 11.12 8.17
CA ALA A 278 18.90 9.84 8.58
C ALA A 278 17.47 9.62 8.02
N ALA A 279 16.63 10.65 8.04
CA ALA A 279 15.30 10.61 7.45
C ALA A 279 15.37 10.49 5.91
N ALA A 280 16.31 11.17 5.24
CA ALA A 280 16.53 10.98 3.80
C ALA A 280 16.86 9.53 3.47
N ALA A 281 17.82 8.94 4.19
CA ALA A 281 18.18 7.53 4.03
C ALA A 281 16.97 6.62 4.24
N GLY A 282 16.14 6.91 5.24
CA GLY A 282 14.89 6.19 5.49
C GLY A 282 13.84 6.36 4.41
N VAL A 283 13.65 7.56 3.87
CA VAL A 283 12.71 7.82 2.76
C VAL A 283 13.17 7.10 1.49
N ILE A 284 14.45 7.19 1.15
CA ILE A 284 15.04 6.53 -0.02
C ILE A 284 14.92 5.00 0.11
N GLY A 285 15.39 4.46 1.24
CA GLY A 285 15.33 3.02 1.53
C GLY A 285 13.90 2.51 1.60
N GLY A 286 13.00 3.27 2.24
CA GLY A 286 11.59 2.94 2.39
C GLY A 286 10.85 2.90 1.06
N ARG A 287 11.10 3.86 0.16
CA ARG A 287 10.55 3.83 -1.20
C ARG A 287 11.06 2.65 -2.02
N ALA A 288 12.35 2.34 -1.96
CA ALA A 288 12.92 1.20 -2.65
C ALA A 288 12.32 -0.11 -2.12
N LEU A 289 12.21 -0.25 -0.80
CA LEU A 289 11.63 -1.40 -0.14
C LEU A 289 10.14 -1.55 -0.45
N GLY A 290 9.38 -0.46 -0.35
CA GLY A 290 7.98 -0.38 -0.74
C GLY A 290 7.74 -0.87 -2.16
N SER A 291 8.53 -0.38 -3.12
CA SER A 291 8.49 -0.86 -4.51
C SER A 291 8.73 -2.38 -4.60
N THR A 292 9.71 -2.91 -3.85
CA THR A 292 9.98 -4.36 -3.89
C THR A 292 8.84 -5.18 -3.31
N LEU A 293 8.24 -4.77 -2.19
CA LEU A 293 7.10 -5.46 -1.59
C LEU A 293 5.87 -5.44 -2.50
N ARG A 294 5.67 -4.33 -3.21
CA ARG A 294 4.45 -4.07 -4.00
C ARG A 294 4.54 -4.56 -5.44
N THR A 295 5.74 -4.64 -6.01
CA THR A 295 5.94 -5.00 -7.42
C THR A 295 6.86 -6.20 -7.64
N GLY A 296 7.56 -6.67 -6.61
CA GLY A 296 8.62 -7.68 -6.74
C GLY A 296 9.91 -7.17 -7.40
N SER A 297 10.01 -5.88 -7.68
CA SER A 297 11.19 -5.25 -8.30
C SER A 297 11.47 -3.87 -7.69
N ILE A 298 12.73 -3.45 -7.77
CA ILE A 298 13.13 -2.09 -7.36
C ILE A 298 12.82 -1.14 -8.52
N VAL A 299 11.84 -0.26 -8.34
CA VAL A 299 11.44 0.76 -9.31
C VAL A 299 11.64 2.12 -8.68
N HIS A 300 12.46 2.96 -9.31
CA HIS A 300 12.77 4.32 -8.83
C HIS A 300 12.00 5.41 -9.57
N THR A 301 11.35 5.08 -10.70
CA THR A 301 10.80 6.05 -11.67
C THR A 301 9.29 6.03 -11.81
N ARG A 302 8.59 5.07 -11.18
CA ARG A 302 7.12 5.00 -11.17
C ARG A 302 6.62 4.89 -9.75
N ASP A 303 5.42 5.40 -9.52
CA ASP A 303 4.71 5.23 -8.26
C ASP A 303 4.43 3.75 -8.01
N ALA A 304 4.77 3.28 -6.82
CA ALA A 304 4.44 1.92 -6.41
C ALA A 304 2.92 1.80 -6.19
N PRO A 305 2.31 0.64 -6.51
CA PRO A 305 0.87 0.45 -6.34
C PRO A 305 0.45 0.42 -4.86
N GLY A 306 -0.78 0.85 -4.57
CA GLY A 306 -1.35 0.90 -3.22
C GLY A 306 -1.60 2.32 -2.73
N LEU A 307 -2.49 2.44 -1.76
CA LEU A 307 -2.98 3.72 -1.24
C LEU A 307 -2.01 4.40 -0.26
N LEU A 308 -1.07 3.63 0.29
CA LEU A 308 -0.06 4.10 1.25
C LEU A 308 1.38 3.97 0.74
N ALA A 309 1.58 3.84 -0.57
CA ALA A 309 2.91 3.73 -1.18
C ALA A 309 3.82 4.95 -0.86
N LEU A 310 3.25 6.15 -0.77
CA LEU A 310 4.01 7.35 -0.36
C LEU A 310 4.44 7.30 1.12
N PHE A 311 3.73 6.54 1.94
CA PHE A 311 4.04 6.33 3.35
C PHE A 311 5.19 5.33 3.57
N ASP A 312 5.56 4.53 2.55
CA ASP A 312 6.65 3.55 2.63
C ASP A 312 7.97 4.19 3.10
N GLY A 313 8.24 5.43 2.66
CA GLY A 313 9.41 6.20 3.10
C GLY A 313 9.40 6.53 4.60
N ALA A 314 8.23 6.85 5.15
CA ALA A 314 8.09 7.23 6.56
C ALA A 314 8.34 6.03 7.51
N ILE A 315 8.03 4.81 7.06
CA ILE A 315 8.23 3.57 7.83
C ILE A 315 9.68 3.36 8.21
N LEU A 316 10.62 3.61 7.28
CA LEU A 316 12.05 3.53 7.58
C LEU A 316 12.64 4.85 8.10
N ALA A 317 12.06 6.00 7.74
CA ALA A 317 12.52 7.29 8.24
C ALA A 317 12.33 7.43 9.76
N ALA A 318 11.22 6.94 10.33
CA ALA A 318 10.94 7.09 11.76
C ALA A 318 12.02 6.49 12.69
N PRO A 319 12.41 5.20 12.58
CA PRO A 319 13.44 4.64 13.45
C PRO A 319 14.82 5.26 13.20
N LEU A 320 15.16 5.59 11.94
CA LEU A 320 16.45 6.19 11.62
C LEU A 320 16.57 7.63 12.14
N PHE A 321 15.51 8.43 11.99
CA PHE A 321 15.45 9.78 12.54
C PHE A 321 15.56 9.73 14.06
N TRP A 322 14.81 8.83 14.71
CA TRP A 322 14.90 8.64 16.15
C TRP A 322 16.33 8.31 16.62
N ILE A 323 17.00 7.35 15.95
CA ILE A 323 18.39 6.99 16.25
C ILE A 323 19.29 8.22 16.13
N ALA A 324 19.14 9.02 15.07
CA ALA A 324 19.95 10.21 14.87
C ALA A 324 19.76 11.24 16.00
N ILE A 325 18.53 11.57 16.36
CA ILE A 325 18.30 12.52 17.45
C ILE A 325 18.70 11.95 18.82
N TRP A 326 18.66 10.62 19.01
CA TRP A 326 19.10 10.01 20.27
C TRP A 326 20.62 10.06 20.44
N PHE A 327 21.39 9.87 19.36
CA PHE A 327 22.85 9.94 19.40
C PHE A 327 23.40 11.37 19.44
N PHE A 328 22.69 12.34 18.86
CA PHE A 328 23.22 13.68 18.58
C PHE A 328 22.39 14.84 19.16
N GLY A 329 21.23 14.57 19.75
CA GLY A 329 20.36 15.56 20.38
C GLY A 329 20.53 15.67 21.88
#